data_AF-A0A016WKI9-F1
#
_entry.id   AF-A0A016WKI9-F1
#
_cell.length_a   1.000
_cell.length_b   1.000
_cell.length_c   1.000
_cell.angle_alpha   90.00
_cell.angle_beta   90.00
_cell.angle_gamma   90.00
#
_symmetry.space_group_name_H-M   'P 1'
#
loop_
_entity.id
_entity.type
_entity.pdbx_description
1 polymer ?
#
loop_
_entity_poly.entity_id
_entity_poly.type
_entity_poly.pdbx_seq_one_letter_code
_entity_poly.pdbx_strand_id
1 'polypeptide(L)' 'MSKSMDYRNETVLLRHRWLHHIGDDTPTQNPPKNEKWVLQHEENLSIFEDKKYIPYSTTRTKIQGWQPGQKKQQ' A
#
# COMPACT_ATOMS: atom_id res chain seq x y z
N MET A 1 7.81 16.70 -23.94
CA MET A 1 7.03 15.97 -22.91
C MET A 1 7.60 14.56 -22.76
N SER A 2 8.53 14.36 -21.83
CA SER A 2 9.07 13.05 -21.51
C SER A 2 8.13 12.35 -20.52
N LYS A 3 7.36 11.36 -20.98
CA LYS A 3 6.79 10.36 -20.08
C LYS A 3 7.85 9.26 -19.96
N SER A 4 8.77 9.42 -19.00
CA SER A 4 9.50 8.28 -18.45
C SER A 4 8.46 7.43 -17.73
N MET A 5 7.80 6.54 -18.48
CA MET A 5 6.92 5.55 -17.89
C MET A 5 7.83 4.57 -17.15
N ASP A 6 7.74 4.54 -15.83
CA ASP A 6 8.50 3.63 -14.97
C ASP A 6 8.09 2.17 -15.23
N TYR A 7 8.59 1.60 -16.34
CA TYR A 7 8.30 0.25 -16.83
C TYR A 7 8.79 -0.87 -15.88
N ARG A 8 9.63 -0.53 -14.89
CA ARG A 8 10.30 -1.53 -14.05
C ARG A 8 9.37 -2.13 -12.98
N ASN A 9 8.37 -1.38 -12.52
CA ASN A 9 7.65 -1.71 -11.29
C ASN A 9 6.50 -2.70 -11.58
N GLU A 10 5.71 -2.44 -12.63
CA GLU A 10 4.50 -3.24 -12.88
C GLU A 10 4.78 -4.70 -13.31
N THR A 11 5.95 -4.97 -13.89
CA THR A 11 6.28 -6.29 -14.41
C THR A 11 6.64 -7.31 -13.32
N VAL A 12 7.07 -6.86 -12.14
CA VAL A 12 7.56 -7.75 -11.07
C VAL A 12 6.40 -8.44 -10.34
N LEU A 13 5.33 -7.73 -10.00
CA LEU A 13 4.16 -8.34 -9.32
C LEU A 13 3.56 -9.47 -10.14
N LEU A 14 3.38 -9.22 -11.42
CA LEU A 14 2.80 -10.18 -12.35
C LEU A 14 3.68 -11.43 -12.47
N ARG A 15 5.01 -11.27 -12.41
CA ARG A 15 6.00 -12.34 -12.57
C ARG A 15 6.40 -13.04 -11.28
N HIS A 16 6.02 -12.53 -10.10
CA HIS A 16 6.47 -13.07 -8.82
C HIS A 16 6.15 -14.57 -8.67
N ARG A 17 4.93 -15.02 -9.03
CA ARG A 17 4.53 -16.44 -8.94
C ARG A 17 5.33 -17.34 -9.87
N TRP A 18 5.51 -16.92 -11.12
CA TRP A 18 6.23 -17.69 -12.14
C TRP A 18 7.73 -17.77 -11.83
N LEU A 19 8.34 -16.65 -11.43
CA LEU A 19 9.75 -16.58 -11.09
C LEU A 19 10.12 -17.49 -9.90
N HIS A 20 9.21 -17.64 -8.94
CA HIS A 20 9.41 -18.49 -7.77
C HIS A 20 8.88 -19.93 -7.96
N HIS A 21 8.57 -20.35 -9.19
CA HIS A 21 8.07 -21.70 -9.51
C HIS A 21 6.80 -22.11 -8.72
N ILE A 22 5.96 -21.13 -8.36
CA ILE A 22 4.68 -21.36 -7.67
C ILE A 22 3.59 -21.73 -8.69
N GLY A 23 3.73 -21.35 -9.96
CA GLY A 23 2.83 -21.73 -11.04
C GLY A 23 3.52 -21.76 -12.40
N ASP A 24 3.02 -22.65 -13.27
CA ASP A 24 3.59 -22.89 -14.61
C ASP A 24 3.13 -21.85 -15.65
N ASP A 25 2.02 -21.18 -15.37
CA ASP A 25 1.46 -20.17 -16.25
C ASP A 25 2.31 -18.88 -16.23
N THR A 26 2.68 -18.42 -17.42
CA THR A 26 3.36 -17.13 -17.55
C THR A 26 2.35 -15.98 -17.42
N PRO A 27 2.75 -14.84 -16.84
CA PRO A 27 1.84 -13.69 -16.69
C PRO A 27 1.41 -13.05 -18.01
N THR A 28 2.09 -13.37 -19.11
CA THR A 28 1.69 -12.95 -20.46
C THR A 28 0.55 -13.84 -20.99
N GLN A 29 0.56 -15.14 -20.64
CA GLN A 29 -0.43 -16.10 -21.09
C GLN A 29 -1.72 -15.99 -20.28
N ASN A 30 -1.61 -15.87 -18.95
CA ASN A 30 -2.73 -15.73 -18.03
C ASN A 30 -2.51 -14.52 -17.10
N PRO A 31 -2.94 -13.31 -17.50
CA PRO A 31 -2.81 -12.14 -16.66
C PRO A 31 -3.67 -12.28 -15.39
N PRO A 32 -3.17 -11.92 -14.20
CA PRO A 32 -3.95 -11.88 -12.98
C PRO A 32 -5.14 -10.93 -13.09
N LYS A 33 -6.26 -11.32 -12.51
CA LYS A 33 -7.45 -10.46 -12.44
C LYS A 33 -7.22 -9.32 -11.43
N ASN A 34 -7.19 -8.09 -11.91
CA ASN A 34 -7.12 -6.90 -11.05
C ASN A 34 -8.52 -6.48 -10.59
N GLU A 35 -8.80 -6.65 -9.30
CA GLU A 35 -10.01 -6.12 -8.67
C GLU A 35 -9.87 -4.62 -8.40
N LYS A 36 -11.00 -3.92 -8.23
CA LYS A 36 -11.05 -2.45 -8.12
C LYS A 36 -10.25 -1.86 -6.95
N TRP A 37 -10.00 -2.65 -5.92
CA TRP A 37 -9.30 -2.25 -4.69
C TRP A 37 -7.83 -2.64 -4.69
N VAL A 38 -7.33 -3.28 -5.76
CA VAL A 38 -5.92 -3.66 -5.87
C VAL A 38 -5.08 -2.40 -6.01
N LEU A 39 -4.06 -2.29 -5.16
CA LEU A 39 -3.08 -1.22 -5.20
C LEU A 39 -2.06 -1.48 -6.31
N GLN A 40 -1.53 -0.39 -6.88
CA GLN A 40 -0.40 -0.49 -7.80
C GLN A 40 0.85 -1.01 -7.09
N HIS A 41 1.69 -1.77 -7.79
CA HIS A 41 2.93 -2.25 -7.21
C HIS A 41 3.86 -1.09 -6.90
N GLU A 42 4.36 -1.08 -5.67
CA GLU A 42 5.52 -0.28 -5.28
C GLU A 42 6.59 -1.19 -4.69
N GLU A 43 7.85 -0.86 -4.95
CA GLU A 43 8.98 -1.54 -4.34
C GLU A 43 9.05 -1.23 -2.83
N ASN A 44 9.88 -1.96 -2.10
CA ASN A 44 10.02 -1.74 -0.66
C ASN A 44 10.61 -0.34 -0.38
N LEU A 45 9.83 0.51 0.30
CA LEU A 45 10.20 1.88 0.64
C LEU A 45 10.90 2.02 2.01
N SER A 46 11.29 0.93 2.66
CA SER A 46 11.83 0.93 4.04
C SER A 46 13.08 1.79 4.24
N ILE A 47 13.85 2.05 3.17
CA ILE A 47 15.08 2.86 3.20
C ILE A 47 14.76 4.36 3.24
N PHE A 48 13.61 4.77 2.70
CA PHE A 48 13.23 6.18 2.63
C PHE A 48 12.51 6.59 3.91
N GLU A 49 13.14 7.46 4.70
CA GLU A 49 12.63 7.93 6.00
C GLU A 49 11.18 8.45 5.91
N ASP A 50 10.85 9.16 4.84
CA ASP A 50 9.55 9.80 4.64
C ASP A 50 8.45 8.84 4.15
N LYS A 51 8.84 7.69 3.57
CA LYS A 51 7.91 6.76 2.91
C LYS A 51 7.83 5.39 3.57
N LYS A 52 8.64 5.14 4.60
CA LYS A 52 8.61 3.88 5.35
C LYS A 52 7.28 3.75 6.11
N TYR A 53 6.84 2.51 6.26
CA TYR A 53 5.67 2.20 7.08
C TYR A 53 5.97 2.48 8.56
N ILE A 54 5.18 3.37 9.19
CA ILE A 54 5.27 3.68 10.61
C ILE A 54 3.96 3.21 11.28
N PRO A 55 4.02 2.23 12.20
CA PRO A 55 2.82 1.76 12.88
C PRO A 55 2.27 2.83 13.82
N TYR A 56 0.95 2.99 13.83
CA TYR A 56 0.21 3.86 14.73
C TYR A 56 -1.02 3.14 15.30
N SER A 57 -1.60 3.67 16.37
CA SER A 57 -2.87 3.16 16.88
C SER A 57 -3.97 3.44 15.86
N THR A 58 -4.49 2.40 15.23
CA THR A 58 -5.70 2.49 14.38
C THR A 58 -6.98 2.67 15.20
N THR A 59 -6.87 2.63 16.53
CA THR A 59 -7.98 2.80 17.46
C THR A 59 -7.99 4.19 18.08
N ARG A 60 -9.21 4.74 18.24
CA ARG A 60 -9.43 5.97 19.00
C ARG A 60 -9.29 5.70 20.51
N THR A 61 -8.83 6.70 21.26
CA THR A 61 -8.75 6.66 22.71
C THR A 61 -10.11 6.33 23.34
N LYS A 62 -10.15 5.25 24.13
CA LYS A 62 -11.38 4.76 24.77
C LYS A 62 -11.86 5.68 25.89
N ILE A 63 -10.94 6.19 26.70
CA ILE A 63 -11.24 7.06 27.85
C ILE A 63 -11.12 8.50 27.40
N GLN A 64 -12.14 9.31 27.68
CA GLN A 64 -12.08 10.76 27.47
C GLN A 64 -11.61 11.42 28.76
N GLY A 65 -10.52 12.19 28.70
CA GLY A 65 -10.03 12.97 29.83
C GLY A 65 -10.91 14.21 30.07
N TRP A 66 -11.08 14.60 31.33
CA TRP A 66 -11.80 15.83 31.68
C TRP A 66 -11.10 17.06 31.07
N GLN A 67 -11.87 17.94 30.44
CA GLN A 67 -11.39 19.20 29.86
C GLN A 67 -11.82 20.38 30.74
N PRO A 68 -10.90 21.08 31.43
CA PRO A 68 -11.24 22.26 32.22
C PRO A 68 -11.76 23.41 31.34
N GLY A 69 -12.84 24.07 31.76
CA GLY A 69 -13.27 25.36 31.16
C GLY A 69 -14.39 25.31 30.11
N GLN A 70 -15.07 24.17 29.92
CA GLN A 70 -16.29 24.15 29.10
C GLN A 70 -17.41 24.95 29.79
N LYS A 71 -17.58 26.22 29.40
CA LYS A 71 -18.75 27.02 29.79
C LYS A 71 -20.00 26.33 29.25
N LYS A 72 -20.94 26.00 30.14
CA LYS A 72 -22.28 25.53 29.74
C LYS A 72 -22.87 26.58 28.80
N GLN A 73 -23.12 26.21 27.54
CA GLN A 73 -23.90 27.05 26.64
C GLN A 73 -25.32 27.12 27.23
N GLN A 74 -25.74 28.34 27.57
CA GLN A 74 -27.10 28.67 28.00
C GLN A 74 -28.03 28.74 26.79
#